data_AF-A0A923S8B6-F1
#
_entry.id   AF-A0A923S8B6-F1
#
_cell.length_a   1.000
_cell.length_b   1.000
_cell.length_c   1.000
_cell.angle_alpha   90.00
_cell.angle_beta   90.00
_cell.angle_gamma   90.00
#
_symmetry.space_group_name_H-M   'P 1'
#
loop_
_entity.id
_entity.type
_entity.pdbx_description
1 polymer ?
#
loop_
_entity_poly.entity_id
_entity_poly.type
_entity_poly.pdbx_seq_one_letter_code
_entity_poly.pdbx_strand_id
1 'polypeptide(L)'
;MAEAYICSLSKVQRHAEICKEINRLYEQKNHDYGDSFHQTFVEEGMAMARIRLGDKLSRFKTLSRGCEQKVNDESIRDTLIDLANYAIMTVLEMEVAEDVAN
;
A
#
# COMPACT_ATOMS: atom_id res chain seq x y z
N MET A 1 27.44 7.92 0.79
CA MET A 1 26.95 8.99 1.69
C MET A 1 25.52 8.73 2.18
N ALA A 2 24.55 8.44 1.31
CA ALA A 2 23.16 8.14 1.71
C ALA A 2 23.02 6.86 2.57
N GLU A 3 23.75 5.80 2.26
CA GLU A 3 23.70 4.54 3.04
C GLU A 3 24.22 4.69 4.47
N ALA A 4 25.26 5.50 4.69
CA ALA A 4 25.78 5.80 6.03
C ALA A 4 24.80 6.66 6.86
N TYR A 5 24.06 7.57 6.22
CA TYR A 5 23.00 8.36 6.86
C TYR A 5 21.84 7.48 7.33
N ILE A 6 21.38 6.55 6.47
CA ILE A 6 20.32 5.60 6.82
C ILE A 6 20.71 4.75 8.03
N CYS A 7 21.98 4.33 8.15
CA CYS A 7 22.48 3.53 9.28
C CYS A 7 22.28 4.22 10.66
N SER A 8 22.31 5.56 10.70
CA SER A 8 22.18 6.36 11.94
C SER A 8 20.74 6.71 12.35
N LEU A 9 19.74 6.46 11.50
CA LEU A 9 18.36 6.82 11.80
C LEU A 9 17.74 5.91 12.87
N SER A 10 17.01 6.52 13.80
CA SER A 10 16.16 5.81 14.76
C SER A 10 15.06 5.02 14.05
N LYS A 11 14.49 4.01 14.72
CA LYS A 11 13.39 3.22 14.16
C LYS A 11 12.18 4.10 13.76
N VAL A 12 11.90 5.15 14.54
CA VAL A 12 10.83 6.12 14.25
C VAL A 12 11.13 6.91 12.98
N GLN A 13 12.37 7.37 12.81
CA GLN A 13 12.77 8.09 11.59
C GLN A 13 12.70 7.20 10.36
N ARG A 14 13.15 5.93 10.46
CA ARG A 14 13.04 4.96 9.36
C ARG A 14 11.59 4.66 9.00
N HIS A 15 10.72 4.51 10.00
CA HIS A 15 9.28 4.35 9.77
C HIS A 15 8.69 5.55 9.03
N ALA A 16 9.04 6.78 9.43
CA ALA A 16 8.58 7.99 8.75
C ALA A 16 9.02 8.04 7.28
N GLU A 17 10.25 7.62 6.95
CA GLU A 17 10.70 7.52 5.56
C GLU A 17 9.91 6.47 4.75
N ILE A 18 9.52 5.35 5.37
CA ILE A 18 8.66 4.35 4.73
C ILE A 18 7.26 4.92 4.46
N CYS A 19 6.68 5.69 5.40
CA CYS A 19 5.40 6.36 5.16
C CYS A 19 5.48 7.37 4.02
N LYS A 20 6.58 8.13 3.92
CA LYS A 20 6.82 9.04 2.79
C LYS A 20 6.92 8.29 1.46
N GLU A 21 7.58 7.13 1.46
CA GLU A 21 7.63 6.27 0.28
C GLU A 21 6.25 5.77 -0.13
N ILE A 22 5.43 5.29 0.82
CA ILE A 22 4.05 4.88 0.55
C ILE A 22 3.26 6.03 -0.08
N ASN A 23 3.39 7.25 0.46
CA ASN A 23 2.70 8.42 -0.10
C ASN A 23 3.16 8.75 -1.53
N ARG A 24 4.47 8.66 -1.82
CA ARG A 24 5.00 8.85 -3.19
C ARG A 24 4.50 7.76 -4.14
N LEU A 25 4.40 6.52 -3.68
CA LEU A 25 3.86 5.42 -4.48
C LEU A 25 2.37 5.62 -4.77
N TYR A 26 1.59 6.10 -3.80
CA TYR A 26 0.21 6.50 -4.02
C TYR A 26 0.13 7.60 -5.09
N GLU A 27 0.89 8.69 -4.94
CA GLU A 27 0.92 9.79 -5.92
C GLU A 27 1.26 9.31 -7.33
N GLN A 28 2.29 8.47 -7.48
CA GLN A 28 2.69 7.89 -8.76
C GLN A 28 1.60 6.99 -9.35
N LYS A 29 1.05 6.06 -8.57
CA LYS A 29 0.00 5.15 -9.05
C LYS A 29 -1.28 5.91 -9.41
N ASN A 30 -1.64 6.92 -8.63
CA ASN A 30 -2.82 7.75 -8.90
C ASN A 30 -2.63 8.62 -10.14
N HIS A 31 -1.40 9.07 -10.42
CA HIS A 31 -1.08 9.72 -11.69
C HIS A 31 -1.23 8.75 -12.88
N ASP A 32 -0.72 7.53 -12.76
CA ASP A 32 -0.68 6.56 -13.86
C ASP A 32 -2.04 5.91 -14.16
N TYR A 33 -2.84 5.65 -13.12
CA TYR A 33 -4.13 4.98 -13.22
C TYR A 33 -5.32 5.92 -13.03
N GLY A 34 -5.08 7.22 -12.80
CA GLY A 34 -6.09 8.15 -12.33
C GLY A 34 -6.68 7.73 -10.98
N ASP A 35 -7.85 8.26 -10.67
CA ASP A 35 -8.59 7.99 -9.43
C ASP A 35 -9.34 6.63 -9.47
N SER A 36 -8.68 5.60 -10.01
CA SER A 36 -9.24 4.28 -10.23
C SER A 36 -9.63 3.57 -8.92
N PHE A 37 -8.87 3.80 -7.85
CA PHE A 37 -9.18 3.26 -6.53
C PHE A 37 -10.51 3.81 -6.02
N HIS A 38 -10.68 5.14 -6.05
CA HIS A 38 -11.91 5.81 -5.66
C HIS A 38 -13.10 5.30 -6.47
N GLN A 39 -12.99 5.23 -7.79
CA GLN A 39 -14.06 4.76 -8.67
C GLN A 39 -14.55 3.36 -8.27
N THR A 40 -13.62 2.40 -8.12
CA THR A 40 -14.01 1.05 -7.72
C THR A 40 -14.52 1.01 -6.26
N PHE A 41 -14.02 1.88 -5.39
CA PHE A 41 -14.49 1.97 -4.01
C PHE A 41 -15.93 2.50 -3.94
N VAL A 42 -16.29 3.49 -4.76
CA VAL A 42 -17.67 3.99 -4.87
C VAL A 42 -18.61 2.90 -5.39
N GLU A 43 -18.16 2.09 -6.34
CA GLU A 43 -18.97 1.02 -6.94
C GLU A 43 -19.18 -0.18 -5.98
N GLU A 44 -18.13 -0.62 -5.30
CA GLU A 44 -18.10 -1.91 -4.58
C GLU A 44 -18.01 -1.75 -3.05
N GLY A 45 -17.70 -0.55 -2.57
CA GLY A 45 -17.48 -0.22 -1.17
C GLY A 45 -16.42 -1.08 -0.49
N MET A 46 -16.68 -1.44 0.76
CA MET A 46 -15.78 -2.23 1.60
C MET A 46 -15.46 -3.62 1.03
N ALA A 47 -16.25 -4.14 0.09
CA ALA A 47 -15.94 -5.42 -0.55
C ALA A 47 -14.64 -5.35 -1.36
N MET A 48 -14.44 -4.27 -2.13
CA MET A 48 -13.21 -4.06 -2.90
C MET A 48 -11.98 -3.99 -1.99
N ALA A 49 -12.06 -3.20 -0.90
CA ALA A 49 -10.96 -3.09 0.06
C ALA A 49 -10.58 -4.46 0.66
N ARG A 50 -11.58 -5.26 1.09
CA ARG A 50 -11.33 -6.61 1.62
C ARG A 50 -10.66 -7.54 0.61
N ILE A 51 -11.08 -7.49 -0.66
CA ILE A 51 -10.51 -8.31 -1.72
C ILE A 51 -9.05 -7.92 -1.96
N ARG A 52 -8.77 -6.63 -2.17
CA ARG A 52 -7.41 -6.13 -2.46
C ARG A 52 -6.43 -6.40 -1.32
N LEU A 53 -6.85 -6.19 -0.07
CA LEU A 53 -6.06 -6.54 1.11
C LEU A 53 -5.84 -8.06 1.20
N GLY A 54 -6.87 -8.84 0.93
CA GLY A 54 -6.81 -10.31 0.90
C GLY A 54 -5.80 -10.83 -0.12
N ASP A 55 -5.79 -10.28 -1.34
CA ASP A 55 -4.85 -10.64 -2.40
C ASP A 55 -3.40 -10.40 -1.97
N LYS A 56 -3.12 -9.22 -1.40
CA LYS A 56 -1.77 -8.85 -0.94
C LYS A 56 -1.33 -9.69 0.26
N LEU A 57 -2.24 -9.99 1.19
CA LEU A 57 -1.95 -10.90 2.30
C LEU A 57 -1.69 -12.33 1.83
N SER A 58 -2.45 -12.81 0.84
CA SER A 58 -2.25 -14.13 0.23
C SER A 58 -0.89 -14.23 -0.45
N ARG A 59 -0.49 -13.18 -1.19
CA ARG A 59 0.85 -13.07 -1.79
C ARG A 59 1.94 -13.11 -0.72
N PHE A 60 1.79 -12.33 0.35
CA PHE A 60 2.74 -12.31 1.46
C PHE A 60 2.93 -13.71 2.06
N LYS A 61 1.83 -14.43 2.33
CA LYS A 61 1.88 -15.81 2.86
C LYS A 61 2.63 -16.76 1.93
N THR A 62 2.48 -16.59 0.61
CA THR A 62 3.15 -17.43 -0.39
C THR A 62 4.66 -17.15 -0.39
N LEU A 63 5.04 -15.88 -0.49
CA LEU A 63 6.43 -15.45 -0.53
C LEU A 63 7.17 -15.78 0.77
N SER A 64 6.54 -15.59 1.93
CA SER A 64 7.17 -15.84 3.23
C SER A 64 7.40 -17.32 3.55
N ARG A 65 6.74 -18.22 2.82
CA ARG A 65 6.89 -19.69 2.98
C ARG A 65 7.95 -20.28 2.07
N GLY A 66 8.62 -19.47 1.25
CA GLY A 66 9.64 -19.93 0.31
C GLY A 66 9.05 -20.77 -0.84
N CYS A 67 7.74 -20.66 -1.10
CA CYS A 67 7.16 -21.27 -2.28
C CYS A 67 7.66 -20.50 -3.51
N GLU A 68 8.30 -21.20 -4.45
CA GLU A 68 8.74 -20.59 -5.72
C GLU A 68 7.54 -19.98 -6.44
N GLN A 69 7.55 -18.66 -6.60
CA GLN A 69 6.63 -18.01 -7.52
C GLN A 69 7.10 -18.28 -8.95
N LYS A 70 6.16 -18.70 -9.82
CA LYS A 70 6.43 -18.86 -11.26
C LYS A 70 6.71 -17.53 -11.98
N VAL A 71 6.47 -16.40 -11.30
CA VAL A 71 6.62 -15.04 -11.82
C VAL A 71 7.33 -14.22 -10.73
N ASN A 72 8.45 -13.58 -11.07
CA ASN A 72 9.42 -13.02 -10.12
C ASN A 72 9.22 -11.51 -9.85
N ASP A 73 8.03 -10.97 -10.08
CA ASP A 73 7.91 -9.54 -10.35
C ASP A 73 7.76 -8.63 -9.12
N GLU A 74 7.50 -9.14 -7.90
CA GLU A 74 7.46 -8.28 -6.69
C GLU A 74 8.02 -8.99 -5.45
N SER A 75 8.77 -8.24 -4.63
CA SER A 75 9.36 -8.74 -3.39
C SER A 75 8.37 -8.79 -2.22
N ILE A 76 8.78 -9.43 -1.11
CA ILE A 76 8.04 -9.40 0.17
C ILE A 76 7.84 -7.95 0.63
N ARG A 77 8.86 -7.11 0.48
CA ARG A 77 8.80 -5.71 0.91
C ARG A 77 7.75 -4.96 0.10
N ASP A 78 7.76 -5.09 -1.21
CA ASP A 78 6.81 -4.42 -2.10
C ASP A 78 5.37 -4.87 -1.79
N THR A 79 5.19 -6.17 -1.54
CA THR A 79 3.89 -6.72 -1.13
C THR A 79 3.38 -6.10 0.18
N LEU A 80 4.24 -5.92 1.17
CA LEU A 80 3.88 -5.31 2.46
C LEU A 80 3.61 -3.81 2.34
N ILE A 81 4.35 -3.11 1.47
CA ILE A 81 4.13 -1.70 1.14
C ILE A 81 2.77 -1.52 0.46
N ASP A 82 2.45 -2.37 -0.51
CA ASP A 82 1.13 -2.35 -1.16
C ASP A 82 0.00 -2.66 -0.17
N LEU A 83 0.20 -3.63 0.73
CA LEU A 83 -0.78 -3.96 1.77
C LEU A 83 -1.05 -2.73 2.66
N ALA A 84 0.00 -2.03 3.09
CA ALA A 84 -0.13 -0.80 3.86
C ALA A 84 -0.82 0.31 3.06
N ASN A 85 -0.47 0.48 1.78
CA ASN A 85 -1.07 1.50 0.93
C ASN A 85 -2.57 1.26 0.72
N TYR A 86 -2.98 0.01 0.47
CA TYR A 86 -4.42 -0.33 0.35
C TYR A 86 -5.20 -0.06 1.62
N ALA A 87 -4.59 -0.30 2.80
CA ALA A 87 -5.22 0.03 4.07
C ALA A 87 -5.39 1.56 4.24
N ILE A 88 -4.35 2.33 3.92
CA ILE A 88 -4.37 3.81 4.02
C ILE A 88 -5.36 4.41 3.03
N MET A 89 -5.36 3.98 1.77
CA MET A 89 -6.34 4.45 0.76
C MET A 89 -7.77 4.14 1.18
N THR A 90 -8.01 2.98 1.81
CA THR A 90 -9.36 2.66 2.35
C THR A 90 -9.78 3.63 3.44
N VAL A 91 -8.88 4.00 4.35
CA VAL A 91 -9.16 4.99 5.40
C VAL A 91 -9.41 6.36 4.78
N LEU A 92 -8.63 6.77 3.78
CA LEU A 92 -8.83 8.03 3.06
C LEU A 92 -10.25 8.12 2.48
N GLU A 93 -10.74 7.06 1.82
CA GLU A 93 -12.11 7.04 1.27
C GLU A 93 -13.19 7.11 2.36
N MET A 94 -12.93 6.52 3.54
CA MET A 94 -13.84 6.64 4.69
C MET A 94 -13.94 8.09 5.17
N GLU A 95 -12.80 8.78 5.29
CA GLU A 95 -12.74 10.18 5.70
C GLU A 95 -13.40 11.10 4.66
N VAL A 96 -13.15 10.87 3.37
CA VAL A 96 -13.80 11.61 2.26
C VAL A 96 -15.32 11.41 2.30
N ALA A 97 -15.80 10.20 2.56
CA ALA A 97 -17.23 9.93 2.67
C ALA A 97 -17.87 10.63 3.89
N GLU A 98 -17.16 10.71 5.02
CA GLU A 98 -17.60 11.42 6.22
C GLU A 98 -17.66 12.95 5.98
N ASP A 99 -16.67 13.52 5.28
CA ASP A 99 -16.64 14.94 4.95
C ASP A 99 -17.79 15.37 4.02
N VAL A 100 -18.22 14.50 3.10
CA VAL A 100 -19.38 14.77 2.20
C VAL A 100 -20.73 14.67 2.93
N ALA A 101 -20.79 13.89 4.02
CA ALA A 101 -22.01 13.70 4.80
C ALA A 101 -22.30 14.82 5.80
N ASN A 102 -21.32 15.69 6.07
CA ASN A 102 -21.39 16.83 7.00
C ASN A 102 -21.64 18.16 6.28
#